data_AF-A0A7W1C621-F1
#
_entry.id   AF-A0A7W1C621-F1
#
_cell.length_a   1.000
_cell.length_b   1.000
_cell.length_c   1.000
_cell.angle_alpha   90.00
_cell.angle_beta   90.00
_cell.angle_gamma   90.00
#
_symmetry.space_group_name_H-M   'P 1'
#
loop_
_entity.id
_entity.type
_entity.pdbx_description
1 polymer ?
#
loop_
_entity_poly.entity_id
_entity_poly.type
_entity_poly.pdbx_seq_one_letter_code
_entity_poly.pdbx_strand_id
1 'polypeptide(L)'
;MRRPVPAELALAVFARDKGCVAPRLGGSYHDCWGRDRIEHVKAEPRMGVRAEPQMDRLAVLCEGHTEPGMKAGYVWCTAKENRAALREYLRSVTA
;
A
#
# COMPACT_ATOMS: atom_id res chain seq x y z
N MET A 1 15.99 8.26 -9.29
CA MET A 1 15.23 9.51 -9.09
C MET A 1 13.87 9.16 -8.49
N ARG A 2 13.53 9.63 -7.29
CA ARG A 2 12.21 9.41 -6.67
C ARG A 2 11.20 10.29 -7.40
N ARG A 3 10.33 9.73 -8.24
CA ARG A 3 9.17 10.48 -8.75
C ARG A 3 8.15 10.61 -7.60
N PRO A 4 7.80 11.84 -7.18
CA PRO A 4 6.76 12.04 -6.20
C PRO A 4 5.40 11.62 -6.78
N VAL A 5 4.47 11.25 -5.91
CA VAL A 5 3.06 11.06 -6.30
C VAL A 5 2.44 12.45 -6.48
N PRO A 6 1.88 12.78 -7.66
CA PRO A 6 1.18 14.06 -7.86
C PRO A 6 0.03 14.23 -6.86
N ALA A 7 -0.24 15.47 -6.44
CA ALA A 7 -1.25 15.74 -5.41
C ALA A 7 -2.65 15.27 -5.83
N GLU A 8 -3.05 15.49 -7.08
CA GLU A 8 -4.34 15.03 -7.62
C GLU A 8 -4.46 13.50 -7.57
N LEU A 9 -3.39 12.80 -7.96
CA LEU A 9 -3.34 11.34 -7.90
C LEU A 9 -3.41 10.85 -6.45
N ALA A 10 -2.73 11.53 -5.53
CA ALA A 10 -2.79 11.21 -4.12
C ALA A 10 -4.23 11.33 -3.58
N LEU A 11 -4.91 12.45 -3.88
CA LEU A 11 -6.31 12.66 -3.48
C LEU A 11 -7.23 11.58 -4.06
N ALA A 12 -7.04 11.20 -5.33
CA ALA A 12 -7.83 10.13 -5.95
C ALA A 12 -7.62 8.77 -5.26
N VAL A 13 -6.37 8.43 -4.91
CA VAL A 13 -6.04 7.21 -4.15
C VAL A 13 -6.68 7.23 -2.76
N PHE A 14 -6.60 8.35 -2.05
CA PHE A 14 -7.24 8.50 -0.73
C PHE A 14 -8.77 8.41 -0.79
N ALA A 15 -9.40 9.03 -1.80
CA ALA A 15 -10.84 8.97 -2.01
C ALA A 15 -11.33 7.55 -2.32
N ARG A 16 -10.55 6.80 -3.11
CA ARG A 16 -10.83 5.39 -3.43
C ARG A 16 -10.70 4.48 -2.22
N ASP A 17 -9.59 4.59 -1.48
CA ASP A 17 -9.23 3.63 -0.44
C ASP A 17 -9.93 3.92 0.88
N LYS A 18 -10.30 5.17 1.16
CA LYS A 18 -10.98 5.60 2.40
C LYS A 18 -10.23 5.12 3.65
N GLY A 19 -8.91 5.29 3.64
CA GLY A 19 -7.99 4.88 4.71
C GLY A 19 -7.26 3.57 4.42
N CYS A 20 -6.52 3.07 5.42
CA CYS A 20 -5.73 1.85 5.30
C CYS A 20 -6.53 0.65 4.76
N VAL A 21 -6.06 0.05 3.66
CA VAL A 21 -6.72 -1.11 3.06
C VAL A 21 -6.34 -2.45 3.70
N ALA A 22 -5.23 -2.51 4.45
CA ALA A 22 -4.70 -3.78 4.97
C ALA A 22 -5.72 -4.59 5.78
N PRO A 23 -6.51 -4.02 6.72
CA PRO A 23 -7.49 -4.81 7.46
C PRO A 23 -8.57 -5.47 6.60
N ARG A 24 -8.93 -4.85 5.47
CA ARG A 24 -9.89 -5.40 4.50
C ARG A 24 -9.29 -6.56 3.70
N LEU A 25 -7.96 -6.68 3.68
CA LEU A 25 -7.19 -7.68 2.94
C LEU A 25 -6.59 -8.75 3.86
N GLY A 26 -7.14 -8.92 5.07
CA GLY A 26 -6.70 -9.91 6.05
C GLY A 26 -5.59 -9.44 7.00
N GLY A 27 -5.23 -8.16 6.97
CA GLY A 27 -4.42 -7.54 8.02
C GLY A 27 -5.19 -7.40 9.34
N SER A 28 -4.46 -7.30 10.44
CA SER A 28 -5.06 -7.14 11.76
C SER A 28 -5.49 -5.69 11.99
N TYR A 29 -6.73 -5.48 12.47
CA TYR A 29 -7.14 -4.15 12.94
C TYR A 29 -6.34 -3.69 14.16
N HIS A 30 -5.81 -4.60 14.97
CA HIS A 30 -4.96 -4.26 16.12
C HIS A 30 -3.60 -3.69 15.70
N ASP A 31 -3.13 -4.05 14.50
CA ASP A 31 -1.90 -3.51 13.93
C ASP A 31 -2.17 -2.24 13.10
N CYS A 32 -3.42 -1.79 12.98
CA CYS A 32 -3.80 -0.61 12.21
C CYS A 32 -3.71 0.67 13.05
N TRP A 33 -2.56 1.34 13.00
CA TRP A 33 -2.34 2.58 13.75
C TRP A 33 -1.45 3.57 12.98
N GLY A 34 -1.43 4.80 13.49
CA GLY A 34 -0.60 5.90 12.98
C GLY A 34 -1.19 6.56 11.74
N ARG A 35 -0.33 7.21 10.95
CA ARG A 35 -0.76 8.00 9.79
C ARG A 35 -0.93 7.13 8.55
N ASP A 36 -1.98 7.42 7.78
CA ASP A 36 -2.17 6.85 6.45
C ASP A 36 -1.21 7.48 5.44
N ARG A 37 -0.65 6.62 4.58
CA ARG A 37 0.32 6.98 3.56
C ARG A 37 0.04 6.21 2.28
N ILE A 38 0.55 6.73 1.17
CA ILE A 38 0.47 6.05 -0.12
C ILE A 38 1.68 5.12 -0.26
N GLU A 39 1.40 3.82 -0.36
CA GLU A 39 2.35 2.76 -0.61
C GLU A 39 2.41 2.42 -2.10
N HIS A 40 3.62 2.16 -2.60
CA HIS A 40 3.81 1.71 -3.98
C HIS A 40 3.75 0.19 -4.07
N VAL A 41 2.65 -0.33 -4.61
CA VAL A 41 2.45 -1.75 -4.85
C VAL A 41 3.13 -2.14 -6.16
N LYS A 42 4.26 -2.83 -6.05
CA LYS A 42 5.04 -3.26 -7.23
C LYS A 42 4.41 -4.51 -7.85
N ALA A 43 4.37 -4.58 -9.18
CA ALA A 43 4.03 -5.81 -9.90
C ALA A 43 5.03 -6.94 -9.61
N GLU A 44 6.31 -6.59 -9.41
CA GLU A 44 7.39 -7.53 -9.08
C GLU A 44 8.25 -7.02 -7.91
N PRO A 45 8.79 -7.90 -7.06
CA PRO A 45 9.73 -7.51 -6.02
C PRO A 45 11.01 -6.91 -6.61
N ARG A 46 11.20 -5.59 -6.48
CA ARG A 46 12.43 -4.90 -6.87
C ARG A 46 12.93 -4.02 -5.73
N MET A 47 14.10 -4.34 -5.19
CA MET A 47 14.75 -3.57 -4.11
C MET A 47 15.12 -2.16 -4.59
N GLY A 48 14.95 -1.14 -3.75
CA GLY A 48 15.36 0.24 -4.04
C GLY A 48 14.53 0.99 -5.12
N VAL A 49 13.66 0.31 -5.86
CA VAL A 49 12.87 0.91 -6.94
C VAL A 49 11.41 1.05 -6.53
N ARG A 50 10.84 2.25 -6.68
CA ARG A 50 9.38 2.48 -6.54
C ARG A 50 8.68 2.18 -7.85
N ALA A 51 7.43 1.73 -7.77
CA ALA A 51 6.58 1.62 -8.95
C ALA A 51 6.30 3.02 -9.52
N GLU A 52 6.09 3.14 -10.84
CA GLU A 52 5.60 4.40 -11.42
C GLU A 52 4.26 4.76 -10.75
N PRO A 53 4.06 6.02 -10.30
CA PRO A 53 2.84 6.44 -9.63
C PRO A 53 1.65 6.41 -10.60
N GLN A 54 0.86 5.33 -10.52
CA GLN A 54 -0.34 5.08 -11.31
C GLN A 54 -1.43 4.54 -10.38
N MET A 55 -2.70 4.75 -10.71
CA MET A 55 -3.82 4.34 -9.84
C MET A 55 -3.79 2.85 -9.49
N ASP A 56 -3.41 2.00 -10.45
CA ASP A 56 -3.31 0.54 -10.32
C ASP A 56 -2.08 0.05 -9.52
N ARG A 57 -1.24 0.98 -9.03
CA ARG A 57 0.04 0.70 -8.34
C ARG A 57 0.21 1.43 -7.03
N LEU A 58 -0.79 2.17 -6.59
CA LEU A 58 -0.78 2.96 -5.37
C LEU A 58 -1.93 2.51 -4.47
N ALA A 59 -1.66 2.31 -3.18
CA ALA A 59 -2.68 1.99 -2.19
C ALA A 59 -2.42 2.76 -0.88
N VAL A 60 -3.46 3.08 -0.13
CA VAL A 60 -3.36 3.69 1.19
C VAL A 60 -3.09 2.61 2.24
N LEU A 61 -2.00 2.77 2.97
CA LEU A 61 -1.65 1.96 4.13
C LEU A 61 -1.21 2.85 5.29
N CYS A 62 -1.53 2.42 6.52
CA CYS A 62 -1.10 3.10 7.73
C CYS A 62 0.34 2.74 8.12
N GLU A 63 0.87 3.44 9.12
CA GLU A 63 2.17 3.16 9.71
C GLU A 63 2.33 1.73 10.20
N GLY A 64 1.33 1.20 10.90
CA GLY A 64 1.38 -0.16 11.42
C GLY A 64 1.39 -1.28 10.36
N HIS A 65 0.97 -1.00 9.11
CA HIS A 65 1.00 -1.97 8.01
C HIS A 65 2.12 -1.71 6.99
N THR A 66 2.96 -0.72 7.24
CA THR A 66 4.16 -0.39 6.46
C THR A 66 5.42 -0.63 7.30
N GLU A 67 6.59 -0.26 6.78
CA GLU A 67 7.88 -0.49 7.45
C GLU A 67 7.95 -0.01 8.91
N PRO A 68 7.36 1.15 9.31
CA PRO A 68 7.34 1.56 10.72
C PRO A 68 6.58 0.62 11.67
N GLY A 69 5.65 -0.19 11.16
CA GLY A 69 4.95 -1.23 11.89
C GLY A 69 5.71 -2.55 11.99
N MET A 70 6.97 -2.60 11.54
CA MET A 70 7.75 -3.84 11.55
C MET A 70 7.83 -4.44 12.95
N LYS A 71 7.46 -5.71 13.07
CA LYS A 71 7.55 -6.47 14.32
C LYS A 71 8.21 -7.81 14.08
N ALA A 72 9.27 -8.12 14.82
CA ALA A 72 10.03 -9.37 14.69
C ALA A 72 10.48 -9.68 13.24
N GLY A 73 10.89 -8.65 12.49
CA GLY A 73 11.33 -8.78 11.10
C GLY A 73 10.19 -8.93 10.07
N TYR A 74 8.93 -8.89 10.51
CA TYR A 74 7.76 -8.95 9.64
C TYR A 74 7.23 -7.56 9.33
N VAL A 75 7.04 -7.26 8.04
CA VAL A 75 6.37 -6.06 7.54
C VAL A 75 5.19 -6.50 6.67
N TRP A 76 3.98 -6.11 7.05
CA TRP A 76 2.76 -6.62 6.40
C TRP A 76 2.76 -6.35 4.88
N CYS A 77 3.04 -5.13 4.44
CA CYS A 77 3.00 -4.76 3.02
C CYS A 77 4.09 -5.41 2.15
N THR A 78 5.09 -6.08 2.74
CA THR A 78 6.14 -6.79 1.99
C THR A 78 5.99 -8.31 2.08
N ALA A 79 5.08 -8.84 2.90
CA ALA A 79 4.74 -10.26 2.85
C ALA A 79 4.22 -10.65 1.46
N LYS A 80 4.50 -11.88 1.02
CA LYS A 80 4.19 -12.33 -0.36
C LYS A 80 2.67 -12.36 -0.59
N GLU A 81 1.94 -12.88 0.39
CA GLU A 81 0.49 -13.08 0.39
C GLU A 81 -0.23 -11.74 0.37
N ASN A 82 0.17 -10.81 1.25
CA ASN A 82 -0.43 -9.48 1.34
C ASN A 82 -0.15 -8.64 0.08
N ARG A 83 1.03 -8.79 -0.53
CA ARG A 83 1.32 -8.16 -1.82
C ARG A 83 0.46 -8.72 -2.94
N ALA A 84 0.19 -10.01 -2.94
CA ALA A 84 -0.73 -10.61 -3.91
C ALA A 84 -2.16 -10.06 -3.70
N ALA A 85 -2.62 -9.98 -2.45
CA ALA A 85 -3.92 -9.41 -2.10
C ALA A 85 -4.05 -7.93 -2.50
N LEU A 86 -3.01 -7.11 -2.27
CA LEU A 86 -2.97 -5.72 -2.72
C LEU A 86 -3.06 -5.59 -4.24
N ARG A 87 -2.37 -6.45 -5.00
CA ARG A 87 -2.44 -6.43 -6.47
C ARG A 87 -3.82 -6.82 -6.98
N GLU A 88 -4.43 -7.82 -6.37
CA GLU A 88 -5.79 -8.23 -6.71
C GLU A 88 -6.81 -7.13 -6.38
N TYR A 89 -6.68 -6.53 -5.21
CA TYR A 89 -7.47 -5.38 -4.82
C TYR A 89 -7.38 -4.26 -5.86
N LEU A 90 -6.16 -3.85 -6.22
CA LEU A 90 -5.95 -2.79 -7.20
C LEU A 90 -6.56 -3.13 -8.56
N ARG A 91 -6.40 -4.36 -9.05
CA ARG A 91 -7.09 -4.83 -10.26
C ARG A 91 -8.61 -4.67 -10.16
N SER A 92 -9.21 -4.99 -9.03
CA SER A 92 -10.68 -4.90 -8.86
C SER A 92 -11.24 -3.47 -8.81
N VAL A 93 -10.43 -2.50 -8.37
CA VAL A 93 -10.87 -1.10 -8.17
C VAL A 93 -10.33 -0.12 -9.22
N THR A 94 -9.50 -0.59 -10.16
CA THR A 94 -8.97 0.22 -11.26
C THR A 94 -9.18 -0.40 -12.64
N ALA A 95 -9.95 -1.51 -12.73
CA ALA A 95 -10.40 -2.08 -14.00
C ALA A 95 -11.47 -1.19 -14.66
#